data_AF-A0A1A8BLY9-F1
#
_entry.id   AF-A0A1A8BLY9-F1
#
_cell.length_a   1.000
_cell.length_b   1.000
_cell.length_c   1.000
_cell.angle_alpha   90.00
_cell.angle_beta   90.00
_cell.angle_gamma   90.00
#
_symmetry.space_group_name_H-M   'P 1'
#
loop_
_entity.id
_entity.type
_entity.pdbx_description
1 polymer ?
#
loop_
_entity_poly.entity_id
_entity_poly.type
_entity_poly.pdbx_seq_one_letter_code
_entity_poly.pdbx_strand_id
1 'polypeptide(L)'
;MSSSEQAKMGDVLASEADLLGMIKEYLTFEEFEETVQVFDKECKRKGKLVSKPRGNALRDSKTRVIQKDLLSSFDDGDHKVFFELWTENIPSEVKHTDTEAQSLEFYLHIHFSIYPLRRHPNRQDQAEFEERISLFKQYLETRGAALSQTTEFLPYYALPFVPNPTVHPSFKDLFQDSWIPQLKSKLEKFLLLSLKSSKTPRLLTLYKEGGRSTKEIETEAVQQLQLQLAESDRRITSYVRKFNKTQADYRNLIGITAELVDTLEATISGKMISLEYLQSVYVRLFSSQMRQRMVQSTDFTRPGTGYYSLSPYDDGYASSMLRASIAPQRPKDVPMLPSLDYEKLKKDLVEGPLRLRCLLLQALRWRLTRSLPGEQRDTVLQGFISNDLLKCYNPNQKTVLDMMRSNNEVVRQYTARLINAFASLAEGRAYLSQIPKLLKVLTEALKTEDKESLTRKNVLVALQKLSLRRSQQTAMIDDGLIGWLVDELQDPDCLSDYTLEYSTALLMNLCLRTKGKRKCAEIAKHVLKVLTDLLGHENHEIRPYVNGALYSILSVASVQQEAREMVRRQKCINP
;
A
#
# COMPACT_ATOMS: atom_id res chain seq x y z
N MET A 1 -20.73 -45.71 7.52
CA MET A 1 -19.52 -44.92 7.79
C MET A 1 -18.27 -45.81 7.69
N SER A 2 -17.81 -46.22 6.50
CA SER A 2 -16.72 -47.23 6.45
C SER A 2 -15.64 -47.04 5.36
N SER A 3 -15.84 -46.19 4.35
CA SER A 3 -14.82 -45.97 3.31
C SER A 3 -14.01 -44.67 3.51
N SER A 4 -14.66 -43.59 3.97
CA SER A 4 -14.00 -42.28 4.19
C SER A 4 -13.05 -42.25 5.39
N GLU A 5 -13.36 -43.00 6.46
CA GLU A 5 -12.49 -43.10 7.65
C GLU A 5 -11.26 -43.96 7.39
N GLN A 6 -11.38 -45.03 6.60
CA GLN A 6 -10.24 -45.85 6.16
C GLN A 6 -9.29 -45.07 5.25
N ALA A 7 -9.83 -44.25 4.33
CA ALA A 7 -9.02 -43.37 3.48
C ALA A 7 -8.25 -42.30 4.30
N LYS A 8 -8.91 -41.68 5.28
CA LYS A 8 -8.26 -40.73 6.21
C LYS A 8 -7.17 -41.39 7.05
N MET A 9 -7.38 -42.61 7.52
CA MET A 9 -6.38 -43.34 8.30
C MET A 9 -5.15 -43.69 7.43
N GLY A 10 -5.37 -44.04 6.16
CA GLY A 10 -4.30 -44.28 5.18
C GLY A 10 -3.43 -43.05 4.90
N ASP A 11 -4.04 -41.87 4.74
CA ASP A 11 -3.33 -40.61 4.53
C ASP A 11 -2.50 -40.17 5.75
N VAL A 12 -3.00 -40.42 6.96
CA VAL A 12 -2.28 -40.12 8.21
C VAL A 12 -1.04 -40.99 8.35
N LEU A 13 -1.16 -42.29 8.04
CA LEU A 13 -0.04 -43.23 8.09
C LEU A 13 1.01 -42.95 7.00
N ALA A 14 0.59 -42.52 5.81
CA ALA A 14 1.49 -42.12 4.74
C ALA A 14 2.26 -40.84 5.07
N SER A 15 1.59 -39.86 5.70
CA SER A 15 2.19 -38.61 6.15
C SER A 15 3.20 -38.82 7.28
N GLU A 16 2.88 -39.71 8.22
CA GLU A 16 3.78 -40.08 9.32
C GLU A 16 5.03 -40.80 8.81
N ALA A 17 4.88 -41.71 7.83
CA ALA A 17 6.00 -42.42 7.23
C ALA A 17 6.98 -41.49 6.48
N ASP A 18 6.46 -40.44 5.83
CA ASP A 18 7.29 -39.44 5.15
C ASP A 18 8.01 -38.51 6.15
N LEU A 19 7.35 -38.12 7.24
CA LEU A 19 7.97 -37.34 8.32
C LEU A 19 9.15 -38.08 8.95
N LEU A 20 8.97 -39.37 9.27
CA LEU A 20 10.06 -40.21 9.79
C LEU A 20 11.19 -40.39 8.77
N GLY A 21 10.86 -40.44 7.47
CA GLY A 21 11.84 -40.44 6.39
C GLY A 21 12.67 -39.14 6.33
N MET A 22 12.04 -37.98 6.54
CA MET A 22 12.73 -36.68 6.59
C MET A 22 13.64 -36.54 7.82
N ILE A 23 13.21 -37.04 8.98
CA ILE A 23 14.02 -37.06 10.21
C ILE A 23 15.25 -37.93 10.00
N LYS A 24 15.08 -39.13 9.43
CA LYS A 24 16.19 -40.03 9.13
C LYS A 24 17.19 -39.42 8.14
N GLU A 25 16.71 -38.75 7.10
CA GLU A 25 17.54 -38.04 6.12
C GLU A 25 18.38 -36.94 6.79
N TYR A 26 17.79 -36.16 7.70
CA TYR A 26 18.51 -35.14 8.46
C TYR A 26 19.57 -35.74 9.39
N LEU A 27 19.22 -36.78 10.16
CA LEU A 27 20.16 -37.45 11.07
C LEU A 27 21.33 -38.11 10.31
N THR A 28 21.08 -38.61 9.09
CA THR A 28 22.12 -39.18 8.22
C THR A 28 23.00 -38.08 7.61
N PHE A 29 22.43 -36.90 7.33
CA PHE A 29 23.19 -35.76 6.81
C PHE A 29 24.13 -35.15 7.86
N GLU A 30 23.71 -35.10 9.12
CA GLU A 30 24.51 -34.59 10.26
C GLU A 30 25.43 -35.66 10.89
N GLU A 31 25.57 -36.84 10.26
CA GLU A 31 26.47 -37.92 10.73
C GLU A 31 26.16 -38.38 12.18
N PHE A 32 24.86 -38.56 12.50
CA PHE A 32 24.43 -39.14 13.78
C PHE A 32 24.18 -40.65 13.68
N GLU A 33 25.19 -41.45 13.31
CA GLU A 33 25.02 -42.88 12.97
C GLU A 33 24.43 -43.71 14.11
N GLU A 34 24.90 -43.50 15.35
CA GLU A 34 24.38 -44.22 16.52
C GLU A 34 22.88 -43.92 16.74
N THR A 35 22.50 -42.65 16.59
CA THR A 35 21.12 -42.18 16.73
C THR A 35 20.23 -42.75 15.62
N VAL A 36 20.70 -42.81 14.38
CA VAL A 36 19.96 -43.41 13.25
C VAL A 36 19.69 -44.89 13.51
N GLN A 37 20.67 -45.64 14.04
CA GLN A 37 20.49 -47.06 14.34
C GLN A 37 19.46 -47.30 15.46
N VAL A 38 19.49 -46.49 16.52
CA VAL A 38 18.50 -46.56 17.60
C VAL A 38 17.12 -46.15 17.10
N PHE A 39 17.04 -45.08 16.30
CA PHE A 39 15.82 -44.58 15.69
C PHE A 39 15.13 -45.61 14.80
N ASP A 40 15.89 -46.29 13.94
CA ASP A 40 15.36 -47.38 13.09
C ASP A 40 14.85 -48.56 13.93
N LYS A 41 15.57 -48.94 15.00
CA LYS A 41 15.14 -50.01 15.92
C LYS A 41 13.85 -49.62 16.64
N GLU A 42 13.72 -48.38 17.08
CA GLU A 42 12.54 -47.89 17.78
C GLU A 42 11.32 -47.75 16.85
N CYS A 43 11.52 -47.26 15.62
CA CYS A 43 10.47 -47.19 14.61
C CYS A 43 9.92 -48.59 14.28
N LYS A 44 10.81 -49.58 14.11
CA LYS A 44 10.41 -50.99 13.89
C LYS A 44 9.66 -51.58 15.08
N ARG A 45 10.14 -51.35 16.32
CA ARG A 45 9.48 -51.83 17.55
C ARG A 45 8.08 -51.23 17.72
N LYS A 46 7.88 -49.98 17.31
CA LYS A 46 6.59 -49.27 17.37
C LYS A 46 5.71 -49.49 16.14
N GLY A 47 6.11 -50.34 15.18
CA GLY A 47 5.34 -50.63 13.97
C GLY A 47 5.25 -49.47 12.97
N LYS A 48 6.12 -48.46 13.07
CA LYS A 48 6.11 -47.29 12.18
C LYS A 48 6.96 -47.56 10.93
N LEU A 49 6.38 -47.35 9.75
CA LEU A 49 7.06 -47.48 8.47
C LEU A 49 7.89 -46.22 8.20
N VAL A 50 9.19 -46.36 7.93
CA VAL A 50 10.06 -45.25 7.52
C VAL A 50 10.20 -45.28 6.00
N SER A 51 9.84 -44.19 5.30
CA SER A 51 9.95 -44.13 3.84
C SER A 51 11.42 -44.16 3.38
N LYS A 52 11.70 -44.82 2.25
CA LYS A 52 13.03 -44.74 1.60
C LYS A 52 13.25 -43.32 1.02
N PRO A 53 14.48 -42.79 0.98
CA PRO A 53 14.76 -41.46 0.45
C PRO A 53 14.42 -41.39 -1.04
N ARG A 54 13.24 -40.85 -1.37
CA ARG A 54 12.79 -40.58 -2.75
C ARG A 54 13.28 -39.24 -3.30
N GLY A 55 13.86 -38.38 -2.46
CA GLY A 55 14.09 -36.96 -2.75
C GLY A 55 15.16 -36.64 -3.81
N ASN A 56 16.25 -37.40 -3.89
CA ASN A 56 17.39 -37.02 -4.75
C ASN A 56 17.09 -37.20 -6.26
N ALA A 57 16.40 -38.27 -6.65
CA ALA A 57 16.12 -38.55 -8.07
C ALA A 57 15.12 -37.56 -8.69
N LEU A 58 14.10 -37.14 -7.92
CA LEU A 58 13.10 -36.16 -8.37
C LEU A 58 13.70 -34.76 -8.50
N ARG A 59 14.58 -34.35 -7.58
CA ARG A 59 15.26 -33.04 -7.63
C ARG A 59 16.22 -32.94 -8.81
N ASP A 60 17.02 -33.98 -9.06
CA ASP A 60 17.93 -34.02 -10.21
C ASP A 60 17.18 -34.02 -11.54
N SER A 61 15.99 -34.65 -11.62
CA SER A 61 15.13 -34.59 -12.80
C SER A 61 14.58 -33.18 -13.05
N LYS A 62 14.13 -32.49 -11.99
CA LYS A 62 13.61 -31.11 -12.08
C LYS A 62 14.71 -30.12 -12.48
N THR A 63 15.90 -30.27 -11.91
CA THR A 63 17.06 -29.43 -12.26
C THR A 63 17.48 -29.59 -13.72
N ARG A 64 17.47 -30.83 -14.24
CA ARG A 64 17.76 -31.09 -15.66
C ARG A 64 16.70 -30.51 -16.60
N VAL A 65 15.44 -30.52 -16.20
CA VAL A 65 14.35 -29.88 -16.95
C VAL A 65 14.55 -28.37 -16.98
N ILE A 66 14.80 -27.74 -15.84
CA ILE A 66 15.06 -26.28 -15.75
C ILE A 66 16.29 -25.88 -16.60
N GLN A 67 17.37 -26.67 -16.52
CA GLN A 67 18.57 -26.41 -17.34
C GLN A 67 18.25 -26.50 -18.84
N LYS A 68 17.44 -27.48 -19.25
CA LYS A 68 17.01 -27.64 -20.64
C LYS A 68 16.14 -26.46 -21.09
N ASP A 69 15.20 -26.02 -20.25
CA ASP A 69 14.26 -24.94 -20.56
C ASP A 69 14.97 -23.56 -20.63
N LEU A 70 15.97 -23.33 -19.79
CA LEU A 70 16.83 -22.14 -19.88
C LEU A 70 17.64 -22.12 -21.17
N LEU A 71 18.22 -23.27 -21.57
CA LEU A 71 19.00 -23.36 -22.80
C LEU A 71 18.11 -23.26 -24.05
N SER A 72 16.90 -23.82 -24.04
CA SER A 72 15.96 -23.65 -25.16
C SER A 72 15.51 -22.20 -25.29
N SER A 73 15.19 -21.53 -24.17
CA SER A 73 14.79 -20.11 -24.19
C SER A 73 15.93 -19.20 -24.67
N PHE A 74 17.18 -19.55 -24.37
CA PHE A 74 18.37 -18.87 -24.89
C PHE A 74 18.53 -19.03 -26.41
N ASP A 75 18.31 -20.24 -26.93
CA ASP A 75 18.38 -20.55 -28.36
C ASP A 75 17.23 -19.89 -29.14
N ASP A 76 16.02 -19.91 -28.58
CA ASP A 76 14.79 -19.35 -29.18
C ASP A 76 14.72 -17.81 -29.07
N GLY A 77 15.54 -17.21 -28.20
CA GLY A 77 15.60 -15.77 -27.99
C GLY A 77 14.43 -15.21 -27.19
N ASP A 78 13.75 -16.05 -26.40
CA ASP A 78 12.64 -15.65 -25.52
C ASP A 78 13.18 -14.99 -24.24
N HIS A 79 13.33 -13.66 -24.29
CA HIS A 79 13.82 -12.85 -23.18
C HIS A 79 12.97 -13.02 -21.92
N LYS A 80 11.64 -13.07 -22.06
CA LYS A 80 10.73 -13.04 -20.92
C LYS A 80 10.78 -14.36 -20.16
N VAL A 81 10.62 -15.48 -20.87
CA VAL A 81 10.66 -16.82 -20.27
C VAL A 81 12.04 -17.10 -19.66
N PHE A 82 13.11 -16.69 -20.34
CA PHE A 82 14.47 -16.87 -19.82
C PHE A 82 14.69 -16.14 -18.48
N PHE A 83 14.35 -14.85 -18.40
CA PHE A 83 14.61 -14.07 -17.20
C PHE A 83 13.64 -14.38 -16.04
N GLU A 84 12.44 -14.88 -16.33
CA GLU A 84 11.55 -15.47 -15.31
C GLU A 84 12.21 -16.72 -14.69
N LEU A 85 12.64 -17.68 -15.53
CA LEU A 85 13.33 -18.88 -15.07
C LEU A 85 14.66 -18.58 -14.36
N TRP A 86 15.44 -17.61 -14.85
CA TRP A 86 16.68 -17.16 -14.24
C TRP A 86 16.43 -16.55 -12.85
N THR A 87 15.39 -15.74 -12.72
CA THR A 87 15.04 -15.06 -11.45
C THR A 87 14.59 -16.08 -10.40
N GLU A 88 13.80 -17.06 -10.80
CA GLU A 88 13.23 -18.08 -9.90
C GLU A 88 14.24 -19.14 -9.43
N ASN A 89 15.17 -19.55 -10.30
CA ASN A 89 15.97 -20.77 -10.06
C ASN A 89 17.43 -20.51 -9.65
N ILE A 90 17.97 -19.31 -9.90
CA ILE A 90 19.34 -18.96 -9.49
C ILE A 90 19.31 -18.24 -8.12
N PRO A 91 20.05 -18.71 -7.09
CA PRO A 91 20.04 -18.08 -5.77
C PRO A 91 20.45 -16.60 -5.80
N SER A 92 19.78 -15.77 -5.00
CA SER A 92 20.06 -14.33 -4.91
C SER A 92 21.48 -14.03 -4.41
N GLU A 93 22.05 -14.89 -3.57
CA GLU A 93 23.41 -14.75 -3.05
C GLU A 93 24.44 -14.84 -4.19
N VAL A 94 24.24 -15.74 -5.16
CA VAL A 94 25.11 -15.89 -6.33
C VAL A 94 24.93 -14.69 -7.28
N LYS A 95 23.70 -14.19 -7.46
CA LYS A 95 23.41 -13.04 -8.32
C LYS A 95 24.07 -11.72 -7.86
N HIS A 96 24.26 -11.55 -6.55
CA HIS A 96 24.72 -10.28 -5.98
C HIS A 96 26.21 -10.27 -5.62
N THR A 97 26.81 -11.43 -5.36
CA THR A 97 28.19 -11.51 -4.84
C THR A 97 29.18 -12.10 -5.84
N ASP A 98 28.73 -12.87 -6.82
CA ASP A 98 29.61 -13.50 -7.81
C ASP A 98 29.81 -12.62 -9.06
N THR A 99 31.04 -12.15 -9.26
CA THR A 99 31.45 -11.34 -10.41
C THR A 99 31.26 -12.09 -11.74
N GLU A 100 31.45 -13.42 -11.76
CA GLU A 100 31.24 -14.21 -12.98
C GLU A 100 29.76 -14.31 -13.35
N ALA A 101 28.88 -14.42 -12.35
CA ALA A 101 27.43 -14.42 -12.54
C ALA A 101 26.91 -13.07 -13.07
N GLN A 102 27.44 -11.96 -12.54
CA GLN A 102 27.09 -10.60 -12.97
C GLN A 102 27.56 -10.31 -14.40
N SER A 103 28.79 -10.74 -14.73
CA SER A 103 29.33 -10.66 -16.09
C SER A 103 28.48 -11.45 -17.07
N LEU A 104 28.12 -12.69 -16.72
CA LEU A 104 27.26 -13.54 -17.54
C LEU A 104 25.86 -12.94 -17.74
N GLU A 105 25.22 -12.45 -16.68
CA GLU A 105 23.90 -11.78 -16.75
C GLU A 105 23.95 -10.56 -17.68
N PHE A 106 25.03 -9.76 -17.63
CA PHE A 106 25.23 -8.63 -18.52
C PHE A 106 25.32 -9.05 -20.01
N TYR A 107 26.10 -10.08 -20.33
CA TYR A 107 26.20 -10.60 -21.70
C TYR A 107 24.91 -11.26 -22.19
N LEU A 108 24.13 -11.89 -21.30
CA LEU A 108 22.81 -12.43 -21.63
C LEU A 108 21.83 -11.32 -22.01
N HIS A 109 21.81 -10.21 -21.28
CA HIS A 109 21.02 -9.04 -21.65
C HIS A 109 21.42 -8.47 -23.02
N ILE A 110 22.73 -8.44 -23.34
CA ILE A 110 23.20 -8.05 -24.68
C ILE A 110 22.70 -9.03 -25.73
N HIS A 111 22.84 -10.35 -25.51
CA HIS A 111 22.40 -11.40 -26.44
C HIS A 111 20.93 -11.24 -26.81
N PHE A 112 20.05 -11.15 -25.80
CA PHE A 112 18.62 -10.99 -26.06
C PHE A 112 18.29 -9.67 -26.76
N SER A 113 19.04 -8.61 -26.49
CA SER A 113 18.85 -7.31 -27.14
C SER A 113 19.21 -7.33 -28.62
N ILE A 114 20.32 -7.96 -28.99
CA ILE A 114 20.79 -8.04 -30.39
C ILE A 114 20.20 -9.23 -31.16
N TYR A 115 19.44 -10.11 -30.49
CA TYR A 115 18.85 -11.31 -31.07
C TYR A 115 18.04 -11.03 -32.35
N PRO A 116 17.15 -10.02 -32.40
CA PRO A 116 16.40 -9.71 -33.62
C PRO A 116 17.30 -9.24 -34.77
N LEU A 117 18.42 -8.56 -34.48
CA LEU A 117 19.35 -8.04 -35.50
C LEU A 117 20.17 -9.14 -36.19
N ARG A 118 20.18 -10.36 -35.65
CA ARG A 118 20.90 -11.51 -36.20
C ARG A 118 20.00 -12.45 -37.01
N ARG A 119 18.67 -12.37 -36.84
CA ARG A 119 17.70 -13.01 -37.75
C ARG A 119 17.44 -12.06 -38.94
N HIS A 120 17.23 -12.62 -40.13
CA HIS A 120 17.18 -11.85 -41.39
C HIS A 120 16.36 -10.54 -41.26
N PRO A 121 16.85 -9.39 -41.75
CA PRO A 121 16.25 -8.09 -41.48
C PRO A 121 14.91 -7.92 -42.20
N ASN A 122 13.81 -8.21 -41.51
CA ASN A 122 12.46 -7.81 -41.89
C ASN A 122 12.02 -6.58 -41.07
N ARG A 123 11.00 -5.86 -41.56
CA ARG A 123 10.45 -4.68 -40.86
C ARG A 123 9.89 -4.97 -39.46
N GLN A 124 9.57 -6.23 -39.15
CA GLN A 124 9.08 -6.65 -37.82
C GLN A 124 10.21 -6.71 -36.78
N ASP A 125 11.45 -6.98 -37.19
CA ASP A 125 12.60 -7.16 -36.29
C ASP A 125 13.10 -5.82 -35.72
N GLN A 126 12.81 -4.70 -36.39
CA GLN A 126 13.18 -3.36 -35.93
C GLN A 126 12.35 -2.93 -34.71
N ALA A 127 11.04 -3.19 -34.73
CA ALA A 127 10.17 -2.88 -33.59
C ALA A 127 10.48 -3.78 -32.39
N GLU A 128 10.79 -5.05 -32.64
CA GLU A 128 11.23 -5.98 -31.60
C GLU A 128 12.60 -5.59 -31.01
N PHE A 129 13.53 -5.12 -31.84
CA PHE A 129 14.79 -4.55 -31.38
C PHE A 129 14.59 -3.29 -30.51
N GLU A 130 13.72 -2.38 -30.91
CA GLU A 130 13.39 -1.16 -30.14
C GLU A 130 12.76 -1.47 -28.76
N GLU A 131 11.94 -2.51 -28.68
CA GLU A 131 11.40 -2.97 -27.40
C GLU A 131 12.50 -3.56 -26.51
N ARG A 132 13.32 -4.47 -27.06
CA ARG A 132 14.37 -5.17 -26.31
C ARG A 132 15.51 -4.25 -25.88
N ILE A 133 15.86 -3.24 -26.69
CA ILE A 133 16.87 -2.25 -26.33
C ILE A 133 16.38 -1.31 -25.22
N SER A 134 15.06 -1.05 -25.15
CA SER A 134 14.45 -0.33 -24.03
C SER A 134 14.55 -1.13 -22.71
N LEU A 135 14.33 -2.45 -22.77
CA LEU A 135 14.54 -3.34 -21.62
C LEU A 135 16.00 -3.35 -21.17
N PHE A 136 16.95 -3.37 -22.10
CA PHE A 136 18.37 -3.27 -21.78
C PHE A 136 18.73 -1.92 -21.15
N LYS A 137 18.18 -0.82 -21.65
CA LYS A 137 18.36 0.50 -21.04
C LYS A 137 17.88 0.53 -19.59
N GLN A 138 16.70 -0.03 -19.30
CA GLN A 138 16.19 -0.14 -17.94
C GLN A 138 17.11 -0.99 -17.05
N TYR A 139 17.70 -2.07 -17.58
CA TYR A 139 18.69 -2.86 -16.85
C TYR A 139 19.95 -2.04 -16.52
N LEU A 140 20.49 -1.28 -17.48
CA LEU A 140 21.67 -0.42 -17.26
C LEU A 140 21.43 0.68 -16.21
N GLU A 141 20.21 1.23 -16.14
CA GLU A 141 19.80 2.25 -15.16
C GLU A 141 19.55 1.66 -13.75
N THR A 142 19.44 0.33 -13.63
CA THR A 142 19.14 -0.36 -12.36
C THR A 142 20.29 -1.27 -11.92
N ARG A 143 20.17 -2.59 -12.12
CA ARG A 143 21.14 -3.58 -11.65
C ARG A 143 22.46 -3.52 -12.40
N GLY A 144 22.43 -3.11 -13.67
CA GLY A 144 23.60 -2.92 -14.50
C GLY A 144 24.42 -1.67 -14.14
N ALA A 145 23.93 -0.74 -13.31
CA ALA A 145 24.63 0.52 -13.07
C ALA A 145 26.03 0.33 -12.44
N ALA A 146 26.18 -0.66 -11.55
CA ALA A 146 27.45 -0.93 -10.86
C ALA A 146 28.56 -1.42 -11.81
N LEU A 147 28.19 -2.05 -12.93
CA LEU A 147 29.13 -2.60 -13.92
C LEU A 147 29.76 -1.53 -14.82
N SER A 148 29.33 -0.27 -14.69
CA SER A 148 29.89 0.87 -15.44
C SER A 148 31.34 1.19 -15.06
N GLN A 149 31.76 0.74 -13.89
CA GLN A 149 33.13 0.89 -13.39
C GLN A 149 34.10 -0.14 -13.98
N THR A 150 33.60 -1.16 -14.70
CA THR A 150 34.41 -2.19 -15.33
C THR A 150 34.72 -1.80 -16.78
N THR A 151 36.01 -1.68 -17.10
CA THR A 151 36.50 -1.24 -18.41
C THR A 151 36.03 -2.12 -19.57
N GLU A 152 35.80 -3.41 -19.32
CA GLU A 152 35.29 -4.38 -20.29
C GLU A 152 33.85 -4.07 -20.74
N PHE A 153 33.00 -3.54 -19.85
CA PHE A 153 31.57 -3.31 -20.14
C PHE A 153 31.27 -1.92 -20.68
N LEU A 154 32.17 -0.96 -20.46
CA LEU A 154 31.99 0.44 -20.80
C LEU A 154 31.53 0.70 -22.25
N PRO A 155 32.07 0.02 -23.29
CA PRO A 155 31.62 0.22 -24.67
C PRO A 155 30.13 -0.12 -24.88
N TYR A 156 29.57 -1.05 -24.10
CA TYR A 156 28.19 -1.53 -24.28
C TYR A 156 27.13 -0.62 -23.66
N TYR A 157 27.51 0.35 -22.81
CA TYR A 157 26.58 1.39 -22.32
C TYR A 157 26.13 2.35 -23.43
N ALA A 158 26.90 2.43 -24.52
CA ALA A 158 26.53 3.20 -25.70
C ALA A 158 25.52 2.45 -26.59
N LEU A 159 25.35 1.13 -26.42
CA LEU A 159 24.54 0.29 -27.29
C LEU A 159 23.08 0.78 -27.46
N PRO A 160 22.37 1.25 -26.41
CA PRO A 160 21.02 1.80 -26.56
C PRO A 160 20.91 3.10 -27.35
N PHE A 161 22.03 3.80 -27.56
CA PHE A 161 22.07 5.11 -28.20
C PHE A 161 22.62 5.05 -29.63
N VAL A 162 23.06 3.88 -30.08
CA VAL A 162 23.58 3.67 -31.43
C VAL A 162 22.44 3.26 -32.37
N PRO A 163 22.10 4.05 -33.40
CA PRO A 163 20.96 3.78 -34.29
C PRO A 163 21.06 2.46 -35.06
N ASN A 164 22.28 2.01 -35.37
CA ASN A 164 22.52 0.71 -36.00
C ASN A 164 23.78 0.03 -35.40
N PRO A 165 23.59 -0.88 -34.44
CA PRO A 165 24.71 -1.58 -33.79
C PRO A 165 25.53 -2.49 -34.71
N THR A 166 24.96 -2.97 -35.83
CA THR A 166 25.60 -3.96 -36.71
C THR A 166 26.80 -3.40 -37.50
N VAL A 167 26.82 -2.08 -37.70
CA VAL A 167 27.87 -1.38 -38.46
C VAL A 167 28.90 -0.68 -37.57
N HIS A 168 28.68 -0.66 -36.26
CA HIS A 168 29.51 0.12 -35.33
C HIS A 168 30.78 -0.66 -34.93
N PRO A 169 31.99 -0.07 -35.08
CA PRO A 169 33.26 -0.76 -34.82
C PRO A 169 33.38 -1.39 -33.43
N SER A 170 32.84 -0.72 -32.40
CA SER A 170 32.90 -1.21 -31.01
C SER A 170 32.06 -2.45 -30.72
N PHE A 171 31.16 -2.86 -31.62
CA PHE A 171 30.26 -4.00 -31.43
C PHE A 171 30.53 -5.13 -32.41
N LYS A 172 31.59 -5.04 -33.22
CA LYS A 172 31.92 -6.04 -34.23
C LYS A 172 32.01 -7.46 -33.65
N ASP A 173 32.54 -7.59 -32.44
CA ASP A 173 32.68 -8.88 -31.76
C ASP A 173 31.33 -9.50 -31.37
N LEU A 174 30.32 -8.67 -31.09
CA LEU A 174 28.96 -9.10 -30.78
C LEU A 174 28.21 -9.69 -31.98
N PHE A 175 28.74 -9.59 -33.20
CA PHE A 175 28.14 -10.13 -34.42
C PHE A 175 28.97 -11.24 -35.07
N GLN A 176 30.08 -11.64 -34.45
CA GLN A 176 30.83 -12.81 -34.90
C GLN A 176 30.02 -14.11 -34.67
N ASP A 177 30.20 -15.09 -35.55
CA ASP A 177 29.54 -16.41 -35.47
C ASP A 177 29.99 -17.21 -34.23
N SER A 178 31.16 -16.89 -33.69
CA SER A 178 31.75 -17.53 -32.50
C SER A 178 31.16 -17.04 -31.17
N TRP A 179 30.53 -15.86 -31.14
CA TRP A 179 30.12 -15.20 -29.89
C TRP A 179 28.97 -15.92 -29.16
N ILE A 180 27.91 -16.30 -29.88
CA ILE A 180 26.75 -17.01 -29.29
C ILE A 180 27.17 -18.39 -28.74
N PRO A 181 27.91 -19.23 -29.49
CA PRO A 181 28.39 -20.51 -28.95
C PRO A 181 29.27 -20.35 -27.70
N GLN A 182 30.12 -19.32 -27.64
CA GLN A 182 30.95 -19.03 -26.47
C GLN A 182 30.09 -18.60 -25.27
N LEU A 183 29.12 -17.72 -25.47
CA LEU A 183 28.19 -17.31 -24.42
C LEU A 183 27.34 -18.47 -23.92
N LYS A 184 26.85 -19.32 -24.83
CA LYS A 184 26.11 -20.54 -24.49
C LYS A 184 26.96 -21.51 -23.67
N SER A 185 28.22 -21.73 -24.05
CA SER A 185 29.13 -22.59 -23.28
C SER A 185 29.40 -22.03 -21.88
N LYS A 186 29.53 -20.70 -21.73
CA LYS A 186 29.64 -20.04 -20.42
C LYS A 186 28.37 -20.26 -19.59
N LEU A 187 27.19 -20.10 -20.19
CA LEU A 187 25.91 -20.36 -19.54
C LEU A 187 25.76 -21.82 -19.10
N GLU A 188 26.09 -22.79 -19.97
CA GLU A 188 26.02 -24.22 -19.66
C GLU A 188 26.93 -24.59 -18.47
N LYS A 189 28.17 -24.09 -18.47
CA LYS A 189 29.12 -24.30 -17.36
C LYS A 189 28.61 -23.68 -16.07
N PHE A 190 28.07 -22.46 -16.13
CA PHE A 190 27.49 -21.79 -14.98
C PHE A 190 26.30 -22.57 -14.42
N LEU A 191 25.36 -23.00 -15.25
CA LEU A 191 24.20 -23.78 -14.81
C LEU A 191 24.62 -25.12 -14.19
N LEU A 192 25.65 -25.78 -14.72
CA LEU A 192 26.21 -27.00 -14.15
C LEU A 192 26.86 -26.80 -12.76
N LEU A 193 27.31 -25.60 -12.43
CA LEU A 193 27.93 -25.29 -11.14
C LEU A 193 26.89 -24.76 -10.14
N SER A 194 26.04 -23.84 -10.59
CA SER A 194 25.04 -23.14 -9.76
C SER A 194 23.81 -23.97 -9.43
N LEU A 195 23.47 -24.97 -10.25
CA LEU A 195 22.32 -25.85 -10.04
C LEU A 195 22.66 -27.22 -9.44
N LYS A 196 23.94 -27.51 -9.12
CA LYS A 196 24.30 -28.75 -8.40
C LYS A 196 23.52 -28.80 -7.09
N SER A 197 22.81 -29.92 -6.90
CA SER A 197 21.91 -30.12 -5.77
C SER A 197 22.63 -29.78 -4.48
N SER A 198 22.17 -28.72 -3.80
CA SER A 198 22.57 -28.48 -2.43
C SER A 198 22.26 -29.76 -1.66
N LYS A 199 23.25 -30.38 -1.03
CA LYS A 199 23.05 -31.59 -0.20
C LYS A 199 22.19 -31.31 1.05
N THR A 200 21.45 -30.20 1.09
CA THR A 200 20.66 -29.81 2.25
C THR A 200 19.45 -30.71 2.41
N PRO A 201 19.27 -31.32 3.59
CA PRO A 201 18.17 -32.25 3.86
C PRO A 201 16.81 -31.54 3.84
N ARG A 202 15.76 -32.26 3.46
CA ARG A 202 14.37 -31.73 3.33
C ARG A 202 13.89 -31.00 4.58
N LEU A 203 14.21 -31.52 5.77
CA LEU A 203 13.82 -30.91 7.04
C LEU A 203 14.41 -29.50 7.22
N LEU A 204 15.66 -29.31 6.79
CA LEU A 204 16.35 -28.01 6.88
C LEU A 204 15.79 -27.01 5.85
N THR A 205 15.41 -27.50 4.66
CA THR A 205 14.74 -26.69 3.65
C THR A 205 13.35 -26.24 4.13
N LEU A 206 12.56 -27.15 4.71
CA LEU A 206 11.26 -26.82 5.32
C LEU A 206 11.40 -25.84 6.49
N TYR A 207 12.46 -25.93 7.29
CA TYR A 207 12.73 -24.96 8.35
C TYR A 207 13.11 -23.57 7.78
N LYS A 208 13.96 -23.52 6.76
CA LYS A 208 14.35 -22.27 6.08
C LYS A 208 13.18 -21.62 5.33
N GLU A 209 12.31 -22.43 4.72
CA GLU A 209 11.09 -21.98 4.05
C GLU A 209 9.99 -21.61 5.05
N GLY A 210 9.87 -22.34 6.17
CA GLY A 210 8.98 -22.00 7.28
C GLY A 210 9.38 -20.71 8.00
N GLY A 211 10.68 -20.36 8.02
CA GLY A 211 11.17 -19.06 8.46
C GLY A 211 10.87 -17.90 7.50
N ARG A 212 10.33 -18.16 6.30
CA ARG A 212 9.88 -17.09 5.39
C ARG A 212 8.64 -16.37 5.88
N SER A 213 7.82 -16.92 6.77
CA SER A 213 6.65 -16.19 7.29
C SER A 213 7.05 -14.94 8.09
N THR A 214 8.21 -14.95 8.74
CA THR A 214 8.73 -13.80 9.49
C THR A 214 9.36 -12.77 8.55
N LYS A 215 10.08 -13.23 7.53
CA LYS A 215 10.62 -12.36 6.47
C LYS A 215 9.54 -11.83 5.54
N GLU A 216 8.41 -12.51 5.35
CA GLU A 216 7.24 -12.02 4.61
C GLU A 216 6.57 -10.87 5.34
N ILE A 217 6.55 -10.87 6.68
CA ILE A 217 6.08 -9.72 7.46
C ILE A 217 7.04 -8.53 7.29
N GLU A 218 8.35 -8.78 7.31
CA GLU A 218 9.37 -7.74 7.07
C GLU A 218 9.40 -7.26 5.62
N THR A 219 9.25 -8.12 4.61
CA THR A 219 9.17 -7.71 3.20
C THR A 219 7.82 -7.10 2.86
N GLU A 220 6.70 -7.51 3.48
CA GLU A 220 5.43 -6.79 3.37
C GLU A 220 5.51 -5.43 4.05
N ALA A 221 6.21 -5.30 5.19
CA ALA A 221 6.44 -4.01 5.86
C ALA A 221 7.37 -3.12 5.04
N VAL A 222 8.46 -3.65 4.48
CA VAL A 222 9.39 -2.93 3.60
C VAL A 222 8.72 -2.57 2.27
N GLN A 223 7.92 -3.46 1.67
CA GLN A 223 7.12 -3.13 0.48
C GLN A 223 6.03 -2.11 0.80
N GLN A 224 5.39 -2.16 1.98
CA GLN A 224 4.46 -1.12 2.40
C GLN A 224 5.15 0.22 2.58
N LEU A 225 6.34 0.25 3.19
CA LEU A 225 7.14 1.47 3.34
C LEU A 225 7.63 2.00 2.00
N GLN A 226 8.07 1.14 1.07
CA GLN A 226 8.46 1.52 -0.29
C GLN A 226 7.27 2.03 -1.10
N LEU A 227 6.09 1.43 -0.97
CA LEU A 227 4.86 1.91 -1.59
C LEU A 227 4.41 3.25 -1.00
N GLN A 228 4.52 3.42 0.33
CA GLN A 228 4.22 4.69 0.99
C GLN A 228 5.22 5.78 0.57
N LEU A 229 6.50 5.45 0.43
CA LEU A 229 7.52 6.37 -0.07
C LEU A 229 7.25 6.78 -1.51
N ALA A 230 6.98 5.82 -2.41
CA ALA A 230 6.62 6.11 -3.79
C ALA A 230 5.30 6.90 -3.92
N GLU A 231 4.33 6.65 -3.04
CA GLU A 231 3.09 7.43 -2.98
C GLU A 231 3.34 8.85 -2.43
N SER A 232 4.20 9.00 -1.43
CA SER A 232 4.64 10.30 -0.90
C SER A 232 5.38 11.10 -1.96
N ASP A 233 6.32 10.49 -2.69
CA ASP A 233 7.07 11.14 -3.77
C ASP A 233 6.17 11.57 -4.93
N ARG A 234 5.16 10.75 -5.26
CA ARG A 234 4.11 11.14 -6.23
C ARG A 234 3.28 12.31 -5.73
N ARG A 235 2.92 12.35 -4.44
CA ARG A 235 2.21 13.48 -3.82
C ARG A 235 3.08 14.74 -3.82
N ILE A 236 4.34 14.65 -3.42
CA ILE A 236 5.32 15.76 -3.45
C ILE A 236 5.46 16.28 -4.87
N THR A 237 5.65 15.40 -5.85
CA THR A 237 5.74 15.80 -7.27
C THR A 237 4.46 16.49 -7.74
N SER A 238 3.28 16.02 -7.32
CA SER A 238 2.01 16.69 -7.62
C SER A 238 1.90 18.04 -6.93
N TYR A 239 2.34 18.17 -5.68
CA TYR A 239 2.32 19.45 -4.95
C TYR A 239 3.30 20.44 -5.55
N VAL A 240 4.50 20.01 -5.93
CA VAL A 240 5.50 20.84 -6.62
C VAL A 240 4.96 21.32 -7.97
N ARG A 241 4.31 20.45 -8.76
CA ARG A 241 3.67 20.88 -10.02
C ARG A 241 2.56 21.90 -9.78
N LYS A 242 1.71 21.69 -8.76
CA LYS A 242 0.65 22.64 -8.40
C LYS A 242 1.23 23.97 -7.91
N PHE A 243 2.25 23.91 -7.06
CA PHE A 243 2.94 25.08 -6.52
C PHE A 243 3.60 25.89 -7.64
N ASN A 244 4.35 25.24 -8.54
CA ASN A 244 4.98 25.91 -9.68
C ASN A 244 3.93 26.55 -10.60
N LYS A 245 2.78 25.89 -10.81
CA LYS A 245 1.67 26.47 -11.55
C LYS A 245 1.08 27.70 -10.84
N THR A 246 0.76 27.59 -9.55
CA THR A 246 0.25 28.71 -8.75
C THR A 246 1.26 29.87 -8.68
N GLN A 247 2.55 29.58 -8.60
CA GLN A 247 3.60 30.59 -8.61
C GLN A 247 3.69 31.31 -9.97
N ALA A 248 3.54 30.57 -11.07
CA ALA A 248 3.49 31.16 -12.41
C ALA A 248 2.23 32.03 -12.59
N ASP A 249 1.07 31.55 -12.13
CA ASP A 249 -0.20 32.30 -12.16
C ASP A 249 -0.09 33.59 -11.32
N TYR A 250 0.53 33.52 -10.14
CA TYR A 250 0.75 34.68 -9.27
C TYR A 250 1.70 35.71 -9.90
N ARG A 251 2.80 35.26 -10.53
CA ARG A 251 3.71 36.15 -11.27
C ARG A 251 3.02 36.81 -12.46
N ASN A 252 2.18 36.07 -13.18
CA ASN A 252 1.38 36.62 -14.27
C ASN A 252 0.37 37.67 -13.77
N LEU A 253 -0.30 37.38 -12.64
CA LEU A 253 -1.22 38.33 -12.03
C LEU A 253 -0.50 39.61 -11.60
N ILE A 254 0.68 39.51 -10.97
CA ILE A 254 1.52 40.68 -10.62
C ILE A 254 1.82 41.53 -11.86
N GLY A 255 2.26 40.89 -12.96
CA GLY A 255 2.53 41.58 -14.21
C GLY A 255 1.30 42.31 -14.76
N ILE A 256 0.15 41.63 -14.76
CA ILE A 256 -1.11 42.24 -15.23
C ILE A 256 -1.56 43.39 -14.31
N THR A 257 -1.43 43.25 -12.99
CA THR A 257 -1.76 44.36 -12.06
C THR A 257 -0.82 45.55 -12.23
N ALA A 258 0.47 45.34 -12.47
CA ALA A 258 1.40 46.43 -12.74
C ALA A 258 1.02 47.16 -14.04
N GLU A 259 0.76 46.41 -15.12
CA GLU A 259 0.30 46.97 -16.40
C GLU A 259 -1.04 47.73 -16.27
N LEU A 260 -1.99 47.23 -15.46
CA LEU A 260 -3.26 47.91 -15.21
C LEU A 260 -3.08 49.21 -14.39
N VAL A 261 -2.15 49.23 -13.44
CA VAL A 261 -1.81 50.43 -12.66
C VAL A 261 -1.16 51.48 -13.57
N ASP A 262 -0.19 51.10 -14.40
CA ASP A 262 0.45 51.98 -15.38
C ASP A 262 -0.58 52.54 -16.39
N THR A 263 -1.53 51.69 -16.80
CA THR A 263 -2.62 52.10 -17.69
C THR A 263 -3.58 53.07 -17.02
N LEU A 264 -3.92 52.86 -15.75
CA LEU A 264 -4.73 53.79 -14.95
C LEU A 264 -4.02 55.14 -14.80
N GLU A 265 -2.73 55.14 -14.49
CA GLU A 265 -1.90 56.36 -14.39
C GLU A 265 -1.83 57.12 -15.72
N ALA A 266 -1.67 56.40 -16.84
CA ALA A 266 -1.69 56.97 -18.19
C ALA A 266 -3.06 57.57 -18.55
N THR A 267 -4.14 56.97 -18.05
CA THR A 267 -5.52 57.45 -18.28
C THR A 267 -5.81 58.71 -17.47
N ILE A 268 -5.34 58.76 -16.22
CA ILE A 268 -5.39 59.97 -15.38
C ILE A 268 -4.57 61.10 -16.03
N SER A 269 -3.50 60.75 -16.76
CA SER A 269 -2.69 61.68 -17.55
C SER A 269 -3.28 62.06 -18.93
N GLY A 270 -4.51 61.64 -19.22
CA GLY A 270 -5.26 62.04 -20.42
C GLY A 270 -5.08 61.15 -21.66
N LYS A 271 -4.44 59.98 -21.57
CA LYS A 271 -4.35 59.02 -22.68
C LYS A 271 -5.56 58.07 -22.67
N MET A 272 -6.23 57.91 -23.81
CA MET A 272 -7.34 56.96 -23.93
C MET A 272 -6.86 55.51 -24.01
N ILE A 273 -7.52 54.61 -23.28
CA ILE A 273 -7.28 53.15 -23.34
C ILE A 273 -8.00 52.60 -24.58
N SER A 274 -7.31 51.82 -25.41
CA SER A 274 -7.94 51.14 -26.55
C SER A 274 -8.66 49.85 -26.15
N LEU A 275 -9.73 49.51 -26.88
CA LEU A 275 -10.50 48.30 -26.64
C LEU A 275 -9.71 47.02 -26.98
N GLU A 276 -8.79 47.08 -27.96
CA GLU A 276 -7.93 45.94 -28.28
C GLU A 276 -6.94 45.62 -27.14
N TYR A 277 -6.48 46.65 -26.44
CA TYR A 277 -5.59 46.47 -25.28
C TYR A 277 -6.31 45.74 -24.14
N LEU A 278 -7.54 46.14 -23.80
CA LEU A 278 -8.37 45.44 -22.81
C LEU A 278 -8.67 43.99 -23.18
N GLN A 279 -8.91 43.71 -24.47
CA GLN A 279 -9.09 42.35 -24.96
C GLN A 279 -7.81 41.52 -24.81
N SER A 280 -6.63 42.10 -25.03
CA SER A 280 -5.35 41.42 -24.85
C SER A 280 -5.06 41.05 -23.38
N VAL A 281 -5.41 41.95 -22.45
CA VAL A 281 -5.31 41.72 -20.99
C VAL A 281 -6.27 40.63 -20.56
N TYR A 282 -7.52 40.66 -21.06
CA TYR A 282 -8.52 39.63 -20.81
C TYR A 282 -8.06 38.25 -21.30
N VAL A 283 -7.55 38.14 -22.53
CA VAL A 283 -7.05 36.87 -23.07
C VAL A 283 -5.87 36.34 -22.25
N ARG A 284 -4.94 37.18 -21.79
CA ARG A 284 -3.80 36.75 -20.96
C ARG A 284 -4.23 36.27 -19.57
N LEU A 285 -5.22 36.92 -18.95
CA LEU A 285 -5.84 36.51 -17.68
C LEU A 285 -6.50 35.12 -17.77
N PHE A 286 -7.12 34.79 -18.91
CA PHE A 286 -7.94 33.57 -19.06
C PHE A 286 -7.37 32.53 -20.05
N SER A 287 -6.13 32.73 -20.52
CA SER A 287 -5.47 31.96 -21.60
C SER A 287 -5.35 30.46 -21.35
N SER A 288 -5.40 29.99 -20.10
CA SER A 288 -5.30 28.57 -19.77
C SER A 288 -6.54 27.74 -20.15
N GLN A 289 -7.71 28.36 -20.34
CA GLN A 289 -8.96 27.67 -20.73
C GLN A 289 -9.35 27.83 -22.21
N MET A 290 -9.05 28.97 -22.84
CA MET A 290 -9.46 29.24 -24.24
C MET A 290 -8.93 28.18 -25.22
N ARG A 291 -7.74 27.62 -24.96
CA ARG A 291 -7.09 26.61 -25.80
C ARG A 291 -7.79 25.25 -25.85
N GLN A 292 -8.67 24.92 -24.88
CA GLN A 292 -9.38 23.64 -24.87
C GLN A 292 -10.83 23.73 -25.36
N ARG A 293 -11.53 24.87 -25.18
CA ARG A 293 -12.93 25.00 -25.64
C ARG A 293 -13.08 25.21 -27.14
N MET A 294 -12.08 25.77 -27.82
CA MET A 294 -12.11 25.91 -29.29
C MET A 294 -12.02 24.57 -30.05
N VAL A 295 -11.57 23.50 -29.40
CA VAL A 295 -11.42 22.16 -30.03
C VAL A 295 -12.69 21.30 -29.89
N GLN A 296 -13.68 21.71 -29.08
CA GLN A 296 -14.90 20.92 -28.83
C GLN A 296 -16.21 21.66 -29.15
N SER A 297 -16.19 22.89 -29.67
CA SER A 297 -17.42 23.57 -30.09
C SER A 297 -17.26 24.27 -31.45
N THR A 298 -17.20 23.46 -32.51
CA THR A 298 -17.69 23.88 -33.83
C THR A 298 -18.84 22.96 -34.19
N ASP A 299 -20.02 23.25 -33.66
CA ASP A 299 -21.27 22.79 -34.26
C ASP A 299 -22.29 23.94 -34.21
N PHE A 300 -22.42 24.61 -35.34
CA PHE A 300 -23.30 25.76 -35.56
C PHE A 300 -24.74 25.35 -35.93
N THR A 301 -25.13 24.08 -35.76
CA THR A 301 -26.37 23.56 -36.38
C THR A 301 -27.51 23.17 -35.43
N ARG A 302 -27.44 23.49 -34.12
CA ARG A 302 -28.59 23.28 -33.21
C ARG A 302 -29.20 24.59 -32.68
N PRO A 303 -30.42 24.96 -33.12
CA PRO A 303 -31.20 26.02 -32.52
C PRO A 303 -32.04 25.49 -31.33
N GLY A 304 -32.00 26.20 -30.21
CA GLY A 304 -32.84 25.99 -29.01
C GLY A 304 -32.00 25.57 -27.80
N THR A 305 -32.01 26.25 -26.67
CA THR A 305 -32.90 27.27 -26.10
C THR A 305 -32.15 27.90 -24.91
N GLY A 306 -32.18 29.23 -24.76
CA GLY A 306 -31.76 29.87 -23.51
C GLY A 306 -30.94 31.16 -23.61
N TYR A 307 -31.04 31.92 -24.70
CA TYR A 307 -30.75 33.36 -24.62
C TYR A 307 -32.01 34.06 -24.15
N TYR A 308 -31.97 34.70 -22.97
CA TYR A 308 -32.48 36.04 -22.69
C TYR A 308 -32.33 36.29 -21.18
N SER A 309 -31.23 36.94 -20.80
CA SER A 309 -31.23 37.89 -19.69
C SER A 309 -30.14 38.92 -19.95
N LEU A 310 -30.49 39.96 -20.70
CA LEU A 310 -29.76 41.21 -20.73
C LEU A 310 -30.21 42.02 -19.51
N SER A 311 -29.51 41.82 -18.40
CA SER A 311 -29.50 42.75 -17.26
C SER A 311 -28.04 43.14 -17.00
N PRO A 312 -27.68 44.44 -16.82
CA PRO A 312 -26.29 44.86 -16.68
C PRO A 312 -25.63 44.52 -15.32
N TYR A 313 -26.29 43.73 -14.47
CA TYR A 313 -25.85 43.42 -13.10
C TYR A 313 -25.99 41.93 -12.77
N ASP A 314 -25.28 41.06 -13.50
CA ASP A 314 -25.18 39.65 -13.11
C ASP A 314 -23.71 39.18 -13.02
N ASP A 315 -23.14 39.33 -11.82
CA ASP A 315 -21.83 38.82 -11.39
C ASP A 315 -21.74 37.28 -11.39
N GLY A 316 -22.83 36.59 -11.76
CA GLY A 316 -22.96 35.13 -11.74
C GLY A 316 -22.17 34.41 -12.83
N TYR A 317 -21.93 35.02 -13.99
CA TYR A 317 -21.23 34.35 -15.10
C TYR A 317 -19.72 34.21 -14.85
N ALA A 318 -19.08 35.25 -14.33
CA ALA A 318 -17.66 35.20 -13.95
C ALA A 318 -17.44 34.26 -12.74
N SER A 319 -18.33 34.31 -11.76
CA SER A 319 -18.28 33.44 -10.57
C SER A 319 -18.51 31.96 -10.88
N SER A 320 -19.41 31.62 -11.81
CA SER A 320 -19.65 30.23 -12.23
C SER A 320 -18.49 29.66 -13.05
N MET A 321 -17.87 30.47 -13.91
CA MET A 321 -16.65 30.12 -14.64
C MET A 321 -15.45 29.93 -13.70
N LEU A 322 -15.28 30.79 -12.68
CA LEU A 322 -14.25 30.62 -11.65
C LEU A 322 -14.45 29.35 -10.83
N ARG A 323 -15.70 29.03 -10.46
CA ARG A 323 -16.03 27.83 -9.68
C ARG A 323 -15.80 26.55 -10.50
N ALA A 324 -16.09 26.58 -11.80
CA ALA A 324 -15.79 25.48 -12.73
C ALA A 324 -14.28 25.30 -12.99
N SER A 325 -13.47 26.36 -12.82
CA SER A 325 -12.01 26.34 -12.99
C SER A 325 -11.26 25.64 -11.85
N ILE A 326 -11.91 25.48 -10.69
CA ILE A 326 -11.33 24.87 -9.47
C ILE A 326 -11.67 23.36 -9.39
N ALA A 327 -12.59 22.86 -10.21
CA ALA A 327 -12.98 21.46 -10.21
C ALA A 327 -11.82 20.56 -10.68
N PRO A 328 -11.48 19.48 -9.94
CA PRO A 328 -10.42 18.57 -10.35
C PRO A 328 -10.81 17.87 -11.66
N GLN A 329 -9.88 17.86 -12.62
CA GLN A 329 -9.98 17.13 -13.88
C GLN A 329 -10.20 15.64 -13.60
N ARG A 330 -11.20 15.03 -14.26
CA ARG A 330 -11.43 13.57 -14.19
C ARG A 330 -10.22 12.84 -14.80
N PRO A 331 -9.57 11.91 -14.10
CA PRO A 331 -8.48 11.12 -14.67
C PRO A 331 -8.99 10.14 -15.73
N LYS A 332 -8.08 9.77 -16.65
CA LYS A 332 -8.23 8.71 -17.66
C LYS A 332 -8.71 7.38 -17.06
N ASP A 333 -9.44 6.58 -17.85
CA ASP A 333 -10.06 5.29 -17.52
C ASP A 333 -9.22 4.45 -16.56
N VAL A 334 -9.60 4.46 -15.28
CA VAL A 334 -9.02 3.58 -14.27
C VAL A 334 -9.66 2.19 -14.42
N PRO A 335 -8.90 1.09 -14.48
CA PRO A 335 -9.48 -0.25 -14.56
C PRO A 335 -10.39 -0.51 -13.35
N MET A 336 -11.68 -0.76 -13.59
CA MET A 336 -12.65 -1.01 -12.52
C MET A 336 -12.59 -2.46 -12.03
N LEU A 337 -12.82 -2.67 -10.73
CA LEU A 337 -12.83 -4.01 -10.14
C LEU A 337 -14.17 -4.72 -10.44
N PRO A 338 -14.18 -6.05 -10.66
CA PRO A 338 -15.41 -6.80 -10.97
C PRO A 338 -16.45 -6.71 -9.87
N SER A 339 -17.73 -6.54 -10.20
CA SER A 339 -18.82 -6.48 -9.20
C SER A 339 -18.88 -7.75 -8.35
N LEU A 340 -19.34 -7.62 -7.10
CA LEU A 340 -19.49 -8.73 -6.16
C LEU A 340 -20.95 -9.16 -6.03
N ASP A 341 -21.17 -10.45 -5.79
CA ASP A 341 -22.45 -10.95 -5.32
C ASP A 341 -22.57 -10.71 -3.80
N TYR A 342 -23.18 -9.58 -3.45
CA TYR A 342 -23.32 -9.15 -2.06
C TYR A 342 -24.27 -10.02 -1.26
N GLU A 343 -25.28 -10.64 -1.87
CA GLU A 343 -26.23 -11.49 -1.16
C GLU A 343 -25.59 -12.81 -0.76
N LYS A 344 -24.87 -13.46 -1.68
CA LYS A 344 -24.07 -14.63 -1.35
C LYS A 344 -23.01 -14.30 -0.30
N LEU A 345 -22.31 -13.18 -0.46
CA LEU A 345 -21.25 -12.78 0.46
C LEU A 345 -21.77 -12.55 1.88
N LYS A 346 -22.92 -11.88 2.04
CA LYS A 346 -23.56 -11.69 3.35
C LYS A 346 -23.96 -13.03 3.98
N LYS A 347 -24.50 -13.96 3.18
CA LYS A 347 -24.86 -15.30 3.66
C LYS A 347 -23.64 -16.07 4.15
N ASP A 348 -22.59 -16.13 3.34
CA ASP A 348 -21.34 -16.84 3.69
C ASP A 348 -20.62 -16.22 4.89
N LEU A 349 -20.71 -14.89 5.06
CA LEU A 349 -20.22 -14.20 6.25
C LEU A 349 -20.97 -14.61 7.52
N VAL A 350 -22.29 -14.71 7.49
CA VAL A 350 -23.11 -14.99 8.70
C VAL A 350 -23.18 -16.49 9.02
N GLU A 351 -23.34 -17.32 7.99
CA GLU A 351 -23.63 -18.76 8.12
C GLU A 351 -22.42 -19.64 7.81
N GLY A 352 -21.44 -19.16 7.04
CA GLY A 352 -20.31 -19.98 6.59
C GLY A 352 -19.39 -20.48 7.71
N PRO A 353 -18.46 -21.40 7.43
CA PRO A 353 -17.50 -21.87 8.42
C PRO A 353 -16.53 -20.75 8.85
N LEU A 354 -16.01 -20.83 10.08
CA LEU A 354 -15.14 -19.79 10.67
C LEU A 354 -14.01 -19.33 9.74
N ARG A 355 -13.31 -20.29 9.10
CA ARG A 355 -12.22 -20.00 8.17
C ARG A 355 -12.68 -19.17 6.96
N LEU A 356 -13.86 -19.48 6.40
CA LEU A 356 -14.42 -18.73 5.27
C LEU A 356 -14.75 -17.30 5.70
N ARG A 357 -15.34 -17.10 6.88
CA ARG A 357 -15.65 -15.76 7.41
C ARG A 357 -14.39 -14.90 7.52
N CYS A 358 -13.32 -15.43 8.13
CA CYS A 358 -12.06 -14.70 8.26
C CYS A 358 -11.47 -14.30 6.90
N LEU A 359 -11.44 -15.25 5.94
CA LEU A 359 -10.93 -14.99 4.59
C LEU A 359 -11.77 -13.94 3.85
N LEU A 360 -13.10 -13.99 3.97
CA LEU A 360 -14.00 -13.01 3.35
C LEU A 360 -13.83 -11.61 3.97
N LEU A 361 -13.76 -11.50 5.30
CA LEU A 361 -13.52 -10.21 5.97
C LEU A 361 -12.17 -9.61 5.56
N GLN A 362 -11.13 -10.45 5.46
CA GLN A 362 -9.82 -10.03 4.98
C GLN A 362 -9.87 -9.58 3.51
N ALA A 363 -10.52 -10.35 2.65
CA ALA A 363 -10.66 -10.03 1.23
C ALA A 363 -11.44 -8.73 1.00
N LEU A 364 -12.54 -8.51 1.73
CA LEU A 364 -13.31 -7.26 1.69
C LEU A 364 -12.47 -6.06 2.13
N ARG A 365 -11.72 -6.21 3.23
CA ARG A 365 -10.79 -5.17 3.70
C ARG A 365 -9.75 -4.86 2.64
N TRP A 366 -9.09 -5.89 2.10
CA TRP A 366 -8.08 -5.74 1.06
C TRP A 366 -8.63 -5.09 -0.20
N ARG A 367 -9.84 -5.46 -0.61
CA ARG A 367 -10.49 -4.86 -1.76
C ARG A 367 -10.66 -3.34 -1.59
N LEU A 368 -10.91 -2.87 -0.37
CA LEU A 368 -11.01 -1.44 -0.07
C LEU A 368 -9.65 -0.75 0.14
N THR A 369 -8.70 -1.42 0.80
CA THR A 369 -7.41 -0.79 1.15
C THR A 369 -6.38 -0.87 0.03
N ARG A 370 -6.44 -1.91 -0.83
CA ARG A 370 -5.53 -2.13 -1.96
C ARG A 370 -6.05 -1.54 -3.28
N SER A 371 -7.30 -1.06 -3.33
CA SER A 371 -7.79 -0.33 -4.49
C SER A 371 -7.05 1.01 -4.64
N LEU A 372 -6.90 1.48 -5.88
CA LEU A 372 -6.28 2.75 -6.22
C LEU A 372 -7.08 3.92 -5.61
N PRO A 373 -6.42 4.90 -4.96
CA PRO A 373 -7.08 6.10 -4.47
C PRO A 373 -7.84 6.83 -5.59
N GLY A 374 -9.00 7.41 -5.25
CA GLY A 374 -9.90 8.05 -6.22
C GLY A 374 -11.00 7.09 -6.68
N GLU A 375 -11.34 7.15 -7.96
CA GLU A 375 -12.56 6.54 -8.52
C GLU A 375 -12.71 5.04 -8.24
N GLN A 376 -11.62 4.27 -8.31
CA GLN A 376 -11.68 2.83 -8.05
C GLN A 376 -12.03 2.52 -6.58
N ARG A 377 -11.37 3.18 -5.62
CA ARG A 377 -11.67 3.01 -4.18
C ARG A 377 -13.06 3.54 -3.83
N ASP A 378 -13.44 4.67 -4.41
CA ASP A 378 -14.76 5.25 -4.19
C ASP A 378 -15.85 4.30 -4.70
N THR A 379 -15.66 3.70 -5.87
CA THR A 379 -16.59 2.69 -6.44
C THR A 379 -16.69 1.45 -5.55
N VAL A 380 -15.57 0.93 -5.02
CA VAL A 380 -15.59 -0.21 -4.09
C VAL A 380 -16.38 0.15 -2.83
N LEU A 381 -16.11 1.30 -2.23
CA LEU A 381 -16.79 1.77 -1.03
C LEU A 381 -18.29 1.97 -1.30
N GLN A 382 -18.66 2.60 -2.42
CA GLN A 382 -20.04 2.78 -2.81
C GLN A 382 -20.73 1.44 -3.05
N GLY A 383 -20.06 0.46 -3.65
CA GLY A 383 -20.59 -0.90 -3.76
C GLY A 383 -20.90 -1.52 -2.38
N PHE A 384 -20.06 -1.28 -1.37
CA PHE A 384 -20.31 -1.75 -0.01
C PHE A 384 -21.45 -1.01 0.70
N ILE A 385 -21.54 0.32 0.50
CA ILE A 385 -22.56 1.18 1.11
C ILE A 385 -23.93 0.92 0.49
N SER A 386 -24.03 0.94 -0.85
CA SER A 386 -25.28 0.76 -1.59
C SER A 386 -25.90 -0.62 -1.36
N ASN A 387 -25.07 -1.64 -1.09
CA ASN A 387 -25.54 -2.98 -0.76
C ASN A 387 -25.66 -3.22 0.75
N ASP A 388 -25.50 -2.19 1.59
CA ASP A 388 -25.60 -2.30 3.05
C ASP A 388 -24.84 -3.52 3.59
N LEU A 389 -23.53 -3.58 3.29
CA LEU A 389 -22.69 -4.75 3.59
C LEU A 389 -22.71 -5.12 5.08
N LEU A 390 -22.82 -4.13 5.96
CA LEU A 390 -22.87 -4.34 7.41
C LEU A 390 -24.28 -4.65 7.94
N LYS A 391 -25.30 -4.68 7.05
CA LYS A 391 -26.73 -4.94 7.30
C LYS A 391 -27.31 -4.07 8.41
N CYS A 392 -27.69 -2.84 8.08
CA CYS A 392 -28.14 -1.81 9.00
C CYS A 392 -29.66 -1.76 9.23
N TYR A 393 -30.49 -2.57 8.55
CA TYR A 393 -31.94 -2.42 8.62
C TYR A 393 -32.76 -3.72 8.74
N ASN A 394 -32.29 -4.71 9.52
CA ASN A 394 -33.19 -5.79 9.95
C ASN A 394 -32.91 -6.22 11.40
N PRO A 395 -33.75 -5.84 12.39
CA PRO A 395 -33.49 -6.08 13.81
C PRO A 395 -33.50 -7.58 14.21
N ASN A 396 -33.98 -8.46 13.33
CA ASN A 396 -34.23 -9.88 13.62
C ASN A 396 -33.20 -10.86 13.04
N GLN A 397 -32.11 -10.39 12.42
CA GLN A 397 -31.07 -11.26 11.85
C GLN A 397 -29.67 -10.92 12.35
N LYS A 398 -28.80 -11.94 12.48
CA LYS A 398 -27.38 -11.75 12.72
C LYS A 398 -26.76 -10.93 11.58
N THR A 399 -26.14 -9.82 11.95
CA THR A 399 -25.47 -8.88 11.05
C THR A 399 -23.97 -9.15 11.02
N VAL A 400 -23.27 -8.57 10.04
CA VAL A 400 -21.80 -8.61 10.01
C VAL A 400 -21.21 -7.86 11.21
N LEU A 401 -21.91 -6.85 11.73
CA LEU A 401 -21.51 -6.15 12.95
C LEU A 401 -21.53 -7.08 14.18
N ASP A 402 -22.46 -8.03 14.26
CA ASP A 402 -22.53 -8.98 15.39
C ASP A 402 -21.29 -9.88 15.49
N MET A 403 -20.46 -9.95 14.44
CA MET A 403 -19.17 -10.64 14.48
C MET A 403 -18.18 -10.00 15.45
N MET A 404 -18.34 -8.72 15.79
CA MET A 404 -17.59 -8.07 16.86
C MET A 404 -17.84 -8.71 18.24
N ARG A 405 -18.94 -9.46 18.39
CA ARG A 405 -19.29 -10.21 19.62
C ARG A 405 -19.06 -11.72 19.48
N SER A 406 -18.30 -12.15 18.48
CA SER A 406 -17.95 -13.56 18.27
C SER A 406 -17.04 -14.08 19.37
N ASN A 407 -17.21 -15.34 19.78
CA ASN A 407 -16.28 -16.01 20.71
C ASN A 407 -14.87 -16.19 20.12
N ASN A 408 -14.72 -16.08 18.81
CA ASN A 408 -13.44 -16.23 18.13
C ASN A 408 -12.74 -14.87 17.95
N GLU A 409 -11.57 -14.71 18.56
CA GLU A 409 -10.75 -13.48 18.52
C GLU A 409 -10.37 -13.07 17.09
N VAL A 410 -10.00 -14.03 16.24
CA VAL A 410 -9.57 -13.77 14.86
C VAL A 410 -10.72 -13.14 14.05
N VAL A 411 -11.96 -13.62 14.26
CA VAL A 411 -13.15 -13.04 13.62
C VAL A 411 -13.35 -11.59 14.09
N ARG A 412 -13.32 -11.34 15.42
CA ARG A 412 -13.47 -9.98 15.97
C ARG A 412 -12.40 -9.03 15.42
N GLN A 413 -11.15 -9.50 15.35
CA GLN A 413 -10.01 -8.75 14.81
C GLN A 413 -10.22 -8.37 13.34
N TYR A 414 -10.61 -9.30 12.47
CA TYR A 414 -10.82 -8.99 11.06
C TYR A 414 -12.04 -8.08 10.84
N THR A 415 -13.09 -8.22 11.64
CA THR A 415 -14.24 -7.30 11.61
C THR A 415 -13.83 -5.89 12.04
N ALA A 416 -13.07 -5.74 13.13
CA ALA A 416 -12.55 -4.45 13.59
C ALA A 416 -11.67 -3.78 12.53
N ARG A 417 -10.79 -4.55 11.86
CA ARG A 417 -9.95 -4.07 10.76
C ARG A 417 -10.76 -3.59 9.57
N LEU A 418 -11.86 -4.26 9.24
CA LEU A 418 -12.77 -3.83 8.18
C LEU A 418 -13.46 -2.51 8.55
N ILE A 419 -14.01 -2.40 9.77
CA ILE A 419 -14.67 -1.17 10.26
C ILE A 419 -13.68 0.01 10.26
N ASN A 420 -12.46 -0.20 10.73
CA ASN A 420 -11.40 0.82 10.68
C ASN A 420 -11.09 1.27 9.22
N ALA A 421 -11.09 0.34 8.26
CA ALA A 421 -10.91 0.68 6.85
C ALA A 421 -12.05 1.57 6.33
N PHE A 422 -13.31 1.28 6.66
CA PHE A 422 -14.44 2.17 6.34
C PHE A 422 -14.28 3.55 6.99
N ALA A 423 -13.94 3.60 8.28
CA ALA A 423 -13.79 4.86 9.02
C ALA A 423 -12.68 5.77 8.46
N SER A 424 -11.73 5.20 7.72
CA SER A 424 -10.66 5.96 7.05
C SER A 424 -11.17 6.85 5.91
N LEU A 425 -12.33 6.52 5.32
CA LEU A 425 -12.92 7.25 4.20
C LEU A 425 -14.11 8.12 4.66
N ALA A 426 -14.29 9.30 4.07
CA ALA A 426 -15.31 10.26 4.50
C ALA A 426 -16.74 9.72 4.35
N GLU A 427 -17.04 9.10 3.21
CA GLU A 427 -18.32 8.42 2.93
C GLU A 427 -18.50 7.17 3.81
N GLY A 428 -17.40 6.45 4.10
CA GLY A 428 -17.44 5.29 5.00
C GLY A 428 -17.81 5.71 6.42
N ARG A 429 -17.27 6.83 6.92
CA ARG A 429 -17.74 7.42 8.19
C ARG A 429 -19.21 7.84 8.14
N ALA A 430 -19.68 8.33 7.00
CA ALA A 430 -21.09 8.73 6.82
C ALA A 430 -22.00 7.52 7.01
N TYR A 431 -21.70 6.43 6.29
CA TYR A 431 -22.41 5.17 6.36
C TYR A 431 -22.37 4.56 7.77
N LEU A 432 -21.18 4.45 8.37
CA LEU A 432 -21.02 3.93 9.73
C LEU A 432 -21.81 4.75 10.78
N SER A 433 -21.93 6.07 10.59
CA SER A 433 -22.69 6.93 11.50
C SER A 433 -24.19 6.69 11.47
N GLN A 434 -24.72 6.06 10.43
CA GLN A 434 -26.14 5.72 10.29
C GLN A 434 -26.49 4.43 11.05
N ILE A 435 -25.49 3.66 11.50
CA ILE A 435 -25.68 2.37 12.17
C ILE A 435 -25.88 2.61 13.68
N PRO A 436 -27.10 2.48 14.23
CA PRO A 436 -27.38 2.95 15.59
C PRO A 436 -26.63 2.16 16.67
N LYS A 437 -26.43 0.85 16.45
CA LYS A 437 -25.76 -0.05 17.42
C LYS A 437 -24.22 0.01 17.33
N LEU A 438 -23.65 0.59 16.28
CA LEU A 438 -22.21 0.51 16.00
C LEU A 438 -21.37 1.08 17.13
N LEU A 439 -21.65 2.33 17.54
CA LEU A 439 -20.86 2.97 18.58
C LEU A 439 -20.88 2.18 19.88
N LYS A 440 -22.06 1.70 20.29
CA LYS A 440 -22.20 0.89 21.50
C LYS A 440 -21.35 -0.38 21.43
N VAL A 441 -21.40 -1.11 20.31
CA VAL A 441 -20.59 -2.32 20.09
C VAL A 441 -19.09 -2.01 20.11
N LEU A 442 -18.66 -0.91 19.48
CA LEU A 442 -17.27 -0.51 19.46
C LEU A 442 -16.77 -0.05 20.84
N THR A 443 -17.55 0.76 21.58
CA THR A 443 -17.16 1.19 22.92
C THR A 443 -17.13 0.03 23.91
N GLU A 444 -18.08 -0.91 23.82
CA GLU A 444 -18.05 -2.15 24.60
C GLU A 444 -16.75 -2.93 24.32
N ALA A 445 -16.43 -3.18 23.04
CA ALA A 445 -15.21 -3.89 22.65
C ALA A 445 -13.93 -3.16 23.11
N LEU A 446 -13.89 -1.83 23.04
CA LEU A 446 -12.76 -1.04 23.51
C LEU A 446 -12.49 -1.23 25.01
N LYS A 447 -13.56 -1.38 25.80
CA LYS A 447 -13.53 -1.51 27.26
C LYS A 447 -13.29 -2.95 27.72
N THR A 448 -13.67 -3.97 26.94
CA THR A 448 -13.63 -5.38 27.35
C THR A 448 -12.47 -6.19 26.78
N GLU A 449 -11.94 -5.82 25.61
CA GLU A 449 -10.84 -6.56 24.97
C GLU A 449 -9.51 -6.32 25.72
N ASP A 450 -8.60 -7.29 25.61
CA ASP A 450 -7.25 -7.18 26.14
C ASP A 450 -6.54 -5.92 25.60
N LYS A 451 -5.76 -5.26 26.47
CA LYS A 451 -5.10 -3.98 26.18
C LYS A 451 -4.25 -4.02 24.92
N GLU A 452 -3.55 -5.13 24.68
CA GLU A 452 -2.63 -5.30 23.57
C GLU A 452 -3.26 -5.99 22.35
N SER A 453 -4.52 -6.42 22.46
CA SER A 453 -5.24 -7.07 21.37
C SER A 453 -5.34 -6.19 20.12
N LEU A 454 -5.18 -6.83 18.96
CA LEU A 454 -5.32 -6.16 17.68
C LEU A 454 -6.76 -5.67 17.44
N THR A 455 -7.75 -6.33 18.04
CA THR A 455 -9.15 -5.90 18.03
C THR A 455 -9.30 -4.54 18.72
N ARG A 456 -8.83 -4.41 19.97
CA ARG A 456 -8.90 -3.15 20.74
C ARG A 456 -8.22 -2.01 20.00
N LYS A 457 -6.99 -2.25 19.50
CA LYS A 457 -6.22 -1.26 18.71
C LYS A 457 -6.98 -0.77 17.48
N ASN A 458 -7.58 -1.67 16.70
CA ASN A 458 -8.35 -1.29 15.50
C ASN A 458 -9.66 -0.57 15.85
N VAL A 459 -10.34 -0.97 16.93
CA VAL A 459 -11.55 -0.31 17.43
C VAL A 459 -11.25 1.10 17.90
N LEU A 460 -10.16 1.29 18.66
CA LEU A 460 -9.70 2.61 19.12
C LEU A 460 -9.49 3.56 17.94
N VAL A 461 -8.77 3.12 16.91
CA VAL A 461 -8.53 3.93 15.71
C VAL A 461 -9.82 4.20 14.93
N ALA A 462 -10.72 3.22 14.85
CA ALA A 462 -12.02 3.42 14.22
C ALA A 462 -12.85 4.48 14.96
N LEU A 463 -12.89 4.44 16.29
CA LEU A 463 -13.57 5.44 17.13
C LEU A 463 -12.91 6.82 16.99
N GLN A 464 -11.57 6.90 16.99
CA GLN A 464 -10.84 8.15 16.72
C GLN A 464 -11.24 8.74 15.36
N LYS A 465 -11.28 7.94 14.30
CA LYS A 465 -11.68 8.42 12.97
C LYS A 465 -13.15 8.81 12.90
N LEU A 466 -14.04 8.03 13.52
CA LEU A 466 -15.47 8.34 13.61
C LEU A 466 -15.72 9.63 14.41
N SER A 467 -14.88 9.91 15.41
CA SER A 467 -14.90 11.16 16.17
C SER A 467 -14.55 12.38 15.31
N LEU A 468 -14.26 12.27 14.01
CA LEU A 468 -14.22 13.44 13.13
C LEU A 468 -15.64 13.93 12.74
N ARG A 469 -16.68 13.11 12.98
CA ARG A 469 -18.08 13.49 12.75
C ARG A 469 -18.73 13.96 14.04
N ARG A 470 -19.34 15.16 13.99
CA ARG A 470 -19.97 15.82 15.14
C ARG A 470 -21.03 14.96 15.86
N SER A 471 -21.86 14.23 15.12
CA SER A 471 -22.90 13.35 15.68
C SER A 471 -22.27 12.21 16.49
N GLN A 472 -21.23 11.58 15.94
CA GLN A 472 -20.51 10.49 16.57
C GLN A 472 -19.71 10.95 17.80
N GLN A 473 -19.02 12.10 17.72
CA GLN A 473 -18.39 12.71 18.90
C GLN A 473 -19.39 12.92 20.03
N THR A 474 -20.57 13.47 19.71
CA THR A 474 -21.60 13.77 20.71
C THR A 474 -22.09 12.50 21.38
N ALA A 475 -22.34 11.44 20.60
CA ALA A 475 -22.73 10.14 21.12
C ALA A 475 -21.63 9.49 22.00
N MET A 476 -20.36 9.58 21.60
CA MET A 476 -19.23 9.08 22.42
C MET A 476 -19.10 9.82 23.76
N ILE A 477 -19.33 11.14 23.76
CA ILE A 477 -19.34 11.95 24.99
C ILE A 477 -20.50 11.54 25.89
N ASP A 478 -21.69 11.36 25.32
CA ASP A 478 -22.89 10.96 26.07
C ASP A 478 -22.74 9.52 26.63
N ASP A 479 -21.96 8.65 25.98
CA ASP A 479 -21.59 7.30 26.46
C ASP A 479 -20.46 7.31 27.53
N GLY A 480 -20.02 8.48 27.97
CA GLY A 480 -19.03 8.65 29.04
C GLY A 480 -17.59 8.31 28.64
N LEU A 481 -17.28 8.32 27.34
CA LEU A 481 -15.95 7.89 26.85
C LEU A 481 -14.81 8.80 27.31
N ILE A 482 -15.08 10.08 27.63
CA ILE A 482 -14.07 11.00 28.17
C ILE A 482 -13.51 10.48 29.49
N GLY A 483 -14.36 10.12 30.45
CA GLY A 483 -13.90 9.64 31.76
C GLY A 483 -13.05 8.39 31.61
N TRP A 484 -13.54 7.42 30.83
CA TRP A 484 -12.80 6.19 30.57
C TRP A 484 -11.43 6.43 29.90
N LEU A 485 -11.33 7.36 28.94
CA LEU A 485 -10.05 7.69 28.30
C LEU A 485 -9.07 8.34 29.28
N VAL A 486 -9.56 9.18 30.18
CA VAL A 486 -8.72 9.84 31.20
C VAL A 486 -8.19 8.79 32.18
N ASP A 487 -9.03 7.84 32.60
CA ASP A 487 -8.61 6.73 33.46
C ASP A 487 -7.57 5.83 32.77
N GLU A 488 -7.78 5.51 31.48
CA GLU A 488 -6.84 4.68 30.71
C GLU A 488 -5.49 5.37 30.49
N LEU A 489 -5.50 6.70 30.28
CA LEU A 489 -4.31 7.52 30.06
C LEU A 489 -3.59 7.93 31.35
N GLN A 490 -4.08 7.53 32.52
CA GLN A 490 -3.47 7.89 33.81
C GLN A 490 -2.05 7.31 33.97
N ASP A 491 -1.80 6.14 33.38
CA ASP A 491 -0.50 5.47 33.39
C ASP A 491 0.00 5.29 31.95
N PRO A 492 0.63 6.34 31.38
CA PRO A 492 1.03 6.33 29.97
C PRO A 492 2.13 5.30 29.67
N ASP A 493 3.00 4.99 30.64
CA ASP A 493 4.12 4.05 30.47
C ASP A 493 3.63 2.59 30.32
N CYS A 494 2.42 2.29 30.79
CA CYS A 494 1.76 1.00 30.61
C CYS A 494 1.11 0.82 29.22
N LEU A 495 1.14 1.84 28.35
CA LEU A 495 0.52 1.80 27.03
C LEU A 495 1.58 1.75 25.93
N SER A 496 1.31 0.98 24.88
CA SER A 496 2.09 1.07 23.65
C SER A 496 1.95 2.48 23.02
N ASP A 497 3.03 2.99 22.41
CA ASP A 497 3.05 4.30 21.73
C ASP A 497 1.85 4.50 20.79
N TYR A 498 1.50 3.46 20.05
CA TYR A 498 0.34 3.43 19.17
C TYR A 498 -0.97 3.70 19.94
N THR A 499 -1.19 2.99 21.05
CA THR A 499 -2.41 3.12 21.85
C THR A 499 -2.47 4.48 22.53
N LEU A 500 -1.32 4.97 23.02
CA LEU A 500 -1.17 6.28 23.64
C LEU A 500 -1.54 7.41 22.66
N GLU A 501 -1.00 7.36 21.44
CA GLU A 501 -1.26 8.36 20.39
C GLU A 501 -2.75 8.45 20.04
N TYR A 502 -3.38 7.31 19.69
CA TYR A 502 -4.77 7.30 19.27
C TYR A 502 -5.74 7.60 20.42
N SER A 503 -5.44 7.19 21.65
CA SER A 503 -6.26 7.52 22.83
C SER A 503 -6.21 9.02 23.13
N THR A 504 -5.02 9.62 23.05
CA THR A 504 -4.84 11.07 23.24
C THR A 504 -5.51 11.87 22.14
N ALA A 505 -5.37 11.45 20.87
CA ALA A 505 -6.03 12.08 19.73
C ALA A 505 -7.57 11.98 19.81
N LEU A 506 -8.10 10.84 20.27
CA LEU A 506 -9.53 10.68 20.50
C LEU A 506 -10.01 11.60 21.64
N LEU A 507 -9.31 11.61 22.78
CA LEU A 507 -9.62 12.51 23.90
C LEU A 507 -9.65 13.98 23.45
N MET A 508 -8.64 14.41 22.70
CA MET A 508 -8.57 15.75 22.11
C MET A 508 -9.82 16.07 21.27
N ASN A 509 -10.19 15.18 20.34
CA ASN A 509 -11.37 15.37 19.50
C ASN A 509 -12.66 15.54 20.31
N LEU A 510 -12.84 14.77 21.39
CA LEU A 510 -14.01 14.87 22.26
C LEU A 510 -14.00 16.19 23.07
N CYS A 511 -12.82 16.64 23.51
CA CYS A 511 -12.63 17.91 24.22
C CYS A 511 -12.96 19.14 23.37
N LEU A 512 -12.95 19.05 22.03
CA LEU A 512 -13.30 20.17 21.14
C LEU A 512 -14.79 20.58 21.21
N ARG A 513 -15.66 19.69 21.70
CA ARG A 513 -17.11 19.93 21.78
C ARG A 513 -17.50 20.62 23.07
N THR A 514 -18.48 21.52 23.01
CA THR A 514 -19.03 22.20 24.20
C THR A 514 -19.48 21.22 25.29
N LYS A 515 -20.16 20.12 24.92
CA LYS A 515 -20.51 19.06 25.87
C LYS A 515 -19.28 18.37 26.47
N GLY A 516 -18.26 18.09 25.64
CA GLY A 516 -17.01 17.49 26.09
C GLY A 516 -16.28 18.37 27.09
N LYS A 517 -16.17 19.67 26.81
CA LYS A 517 -15.62 20.66 27.75
C LYS A 517 -16.33 20.66 29.11
N ARG A 518 -17.68 20.60 29.11
CA ARG A 518 -18.46 20.49 30.35
C ARG A 518 -18.16 19.20 31.10
N LYS A 519 -18.06 18.07 30.40
CA LYS A 519 -17.66 16.79 31.01
C LYS A 519 -16.26 16.81 31.57
N CYS A 520 -15.29 17.41 30.88
CA CYS A 520 -13.96 17.62 31.43
C CYS A 520 -13.98 18.52 32.66
N ALA A 521 -14.88 19.51 32.74
CA ALA A 521 -15.02 20.37 33.90
C ALA A 521 -15.57 19.64 35.14
N GLU A 522 -16.42 18.62 34.96
CA GLU A 522 -16.91 17.76 36.06
C GLU A 522 -15.77 16.97 36.74
N ILE A 523 -14.72 16.62 35.99
CA ILE A 523 -13.55 15.86 36.45
C ILE A 523 -12.23 16.62 36.23
N ALA A 524 -12.27 17.96 36.35
CA ALA A 524 -11.20 18.86 35.92
C ALA A 524 -9.83 18.52 36.51
N LYS A 525 -9.77 18.25 37.82
CA LYS A 525 -8.52 17.90 38.52
C LYS A 525 -7.86 16.66 37.92
N HIS A 526 -8.64 15.63 37.60
CA HIS A 526 -8.13 14.38 37.05
C HIS A 526 -7.65 14.57 35.61
N VAL A 527 -8.47 15.22 34.78
CA VAL A 527 -8.13 15.55 33.38
C VAL A 527 -6.85 16.39 33.29
N LEU A 528 -6.73 17.44 34.11
CA LEU A 528 -5.56 18.31 34.11
C LEU A 528 -4.30 17.60 34.57
N LYS A 529 -4.40 16.70 35.55
CA LYS A 529 -3.29 15.86 35.97
C LYS A 529 -2.79 15.01 34.81
N VAL A 530 -3.68 14.21 34.21
CA VAL A 530 -3.35 13.31 33.09
C VAL A 530 -2.76 14.07 31.91
N LEU A 531 -3.36 15.19 31.49
CA LEU A 531 -2.82 15.99 30.38
C LEU A 531 -1.46 16.62 30.71
N THR A 532 -1.19 16.96 31.98
CA THR A 532 0.11 17.48 32.42
C THR A 532 1.17 16.39 32.40
N ASP A 533 0.84 15.20 32.88
CA ASP A 533 1.71 14.03 32.88
C ASP A 533 2.05 13.64 31.41
N LEU A 534 1.06 13.65 30.51
CA LEU A 534 1.24 13.40 29.08
C LEU A 534 2.08 14.48 28.36
N LEU A 535 2.07 15.74 28.80
CA LEU A 535 2.95 16.78 28.24
C LEU A 535 4.43 16.48 28.52
N GLY A 536 4.72 15.90 29.69
CA GLY A 536 6.06 15.53 30.15
C GLY A 536 6.57 14.20 29.60
N HIS A 537 5.72 13.42 28.92
CA HIS A 537 6.06 12.09 28.41
C HIS A 537 7.11 12.12 27.29
N GLU A 538 7.89 11.04 27.18
CA GLU A 538 9.00 10.92 26.22
C GLU A 538 8.52 10.90 24.77
N ASN A 539 7.38 10.27 24.50
CA ASN A 539 6.77 10.28 23.18
C ASN A 539 6.27 11.69 22.81
N HIS A 540 6.97 12.38 21.91
CA HIS A 540 6.65 13.74 21.53
C HIS A 540 5.51 13.87 20.51
N GLU A 541 5.13 12.78 19.82
CA GLU A 541 4.07 12.77 18.81
C GLU A 541 2.69 13.07 19.41
N ILE A 542 2.50 12.82 20.72
CA ILE A 542 1.21 13.09 21.39
C ILE A 542 1.01 14.56 21.76
N ARG A 543 2.09 15.35 21.85
CA ARG A 543 2.06 16.74 22.34
C ARG A 543 1.09 17.65 21.59
N PRO A 544 0.96 17.60 20.24
CA PRO A 544 -0.03 18.40 19.53
C PRO A 544 -1.47 18.10 19.98
N TYR A 545 -1.80 16.83 20.25
CA TYR A 545 -3.12 16.43 20.72
C TYR A 545 -3.37 16.88 22.15
N VAL A 546 -2.38 16.72 23.04
CA VAL A 546 -2.46 17.19 24.43
C VAL A 546 -2.65 18.71 24.48
N ASN A 547 -1.86 19.46 23.71
CA ASN A 547 -1.99 20.91 23.60
C ASN A 547 -3.36 21.33 23.05
N GLY A 548 -3.87 20.64 22.03
CA GLY A 548 -5.20 20.87 21.48
C GLY A 548 -6.30 20.62 22.52
N ALA A 549 -6.18 19.56 23.32
CA ALA A 549 -7.11 19.27 24.41
C ALA A 549 -7.07 20.36 25.49
N LEU A 550 -5.87 20.74 25.95
CA LEU A 550 -5.66 21.79 26.96
C LEU A 550 -6.21 23.14 26.50
N TYR A 551 -5.86 23.58 25.29
CA TYR A 551 -6.38 24.83 24.70
C TYR A 551 -7.91 24.84 24.67
N SER A 552 -8.51 23.69 24.36
CA SER A 552 -9.95 23.55 24.31
C SER A 552 -10.64 23.61 25.68
N ILE A 553 -10.14 22.87 26.68
CA ILE A 553 -10.77 22.78 28.01
C ILE A 553 -10.47 24.00 28.89
N LEU A 554 -9.28 24.60 28.74
CA LEU A 554 -8.92 25.84 29.44
C LEU A 554 -9.73 27.03 28.96
N SER A 555 -10.55 26.92 27.92
CA SER A 555 -11.55 27.94 27.62
C SER A 555 -12.71 27.97 28.64
N VAL A 556 -12.79 27.02 29.58
CA VAL A 556 -13.82 26.94 30.62
C VAL A 556 -13.27 27.49 31.93
N ALA A 557 -13.95 28.48 32.52
CA ALA A 557 -13.49 29.20 33.72
C ALA A 557 -13.26 28.29 34.93
N SER A 558 -14.12 27.31 35.19
CA SER A 558 -13.95 26.37 36.31
C SER A 558 -12.69 25.50 36.14
N VAL A 559 -12.38 25.08 34.92
CA VAL A 559 -11.16 24.32 34.61
C VAL A 559 -9.91 25.21 34.78
N GLN A 560 -9.97 26.47 34.36
CA GLN A 560 -8.87 27.42 34.59
C GLN A 560 -8.60 27.63 36.08
N GLN A 561 -9.65 27.72 36.90
CA GLN A 561 -9.50 27.89 38.33
C GLN A 561 -8.81 26.68 38.96
N GLU A 562 -9.25 25.46 38.64
CA GLU A 562 -8.61 24.24 39.14
C GLU A 562 -7.14 24.16 38.68
N ALA A 563 -6.84 24.50 37.42
CA ALA A 563 -5.46 24.52 36.92
C ALA A 563 -4.57 25.51 37.70
N ARG A 564 -5.08 26.70 38.03
CA ARG A 564 -4.35 27.68 38.87
C ARG A 564 -4.13 27.15 40.29
N GLU A 565 -5.13 26.47 40.87
CA GLU A 565 -5.00 25.85 42.19
C GLU A 565 -3.98 24.72 42.21
N MET A 566 -3.94 23.88 41.16
CA MET A 566 -2.94 22.82 41.02
C MET A 566 -1.51 23.40 40.98
N VAL A 567 -1.28 24.44 40.16
CA VAL A 567 0.02 25.12 40.08
C VAL A 567 0.43 25.73 41.42
N ARG A 568 -0.51 26.36 42.14
CA ARG A 568 -0.24 26.90 43.49
C ARG A 568 0.15 25.80 44.47
N ARG A 569 -0.57 24.68 44.48
CA ARG A 569 -0.25 23.51 45.34
C ARG A 569 1.14 22.95 45.05
N GLN A 570 1.54 22.88 43.77
CA GLN A 570 2.86 22.38 43.39
C GLN A 570 4.00 23.31 43.83
N LYS A 571 3.81 24.64 43.75
CA LYS A 571 4.77 25.63 44.28
C LYS A 571 4.89 25.64 45.80
N CYS A 572 3.85 25.22 46.54
CA CYS A 572 3.92 25.09 48.00
C CYS A 572 4.62 23.79 48.46
N ILE A 573 4.78 22.79 47.58
CA ILE A 573 5.38 21.49 47.91
C ILE A 573 6.88 21.46 47.58
N ASN A 574 7.35 22.27 46.63
CA ASN A 574 8.77 22.50 46.33
C ASN A 574 9.10 23.99 46.58
N PRO A 575 9.50 24.38 47.81
CA PRO A 575 9.98 25.74 48.08
C PRO A 575 11.27 26.08 47.34
#